data_AF-A0A358SSG6-F1
#
_entry.id   AF-A0A358SSG6-F1
#
_cell.length_a   1.000
_cell.length_b   1.000
_cell.length_c   1.000
_cell.angle_alpha   90.00
_cell.angle_beta   90.00
_cell.angle_gamma   90.00
#
_symmetry.space_group_name_H-M   'P 1'
#
loop_
_entity.id
_entity.type
_entity.pdbx_description
1 polymer ?
#
loop_
_entity_poly.entity_id
_entity_poly.type
_entity_poly.pdbx_seq_one_letter_code
_entity_poly.pdbx_strand_id
1 'polypeptide(L)'
;MSAELAPLAGIELTGSLTEEFFIGGLKTTGALARVNLTVTDDTDEFSWDAPVWFCEPWPHPFGLAGLEGFLHYFLVTIRAYDEYLDIEPRP
;
A
#
# COMPACT_ATOMS: atom_id res chain seq x y z
N MET A 1 4.38 -2.34 -3.01
CA MET A 1 3.69 -2.46 -4.32
C MET A 1 4.70 -2.76 -5.40
N SER A 2 4.32 -3.32 -6.55
CA SER A 2 5.24 -3.48 -7.68
C SER A 2 5.71 -2.13 -8.22
N ALA A 3 7.01 -1.98 -8.47
CA ALA A 3 7.60 -0.77 -9.06
C ALA A 3 7.03 -0.45 -10.44
N GLU A 4 6.63 -1.48 -11.21
CA GLU A 4 6.02 -1.31 -12.53
C GLU A 4 4.67 -0.56 -12.50
N LEU A 5 3.99 -0.53 -11.34
CA LEU A 5 2.72 0.19 -11.18
C LEU A 5 2.91 1.71 -11.01
N ALA A 6 4.08 2.16 -10.57
CA ALA A 6 4.34 3.59 -10.36
C ALA A 6 4.12 4.44 -11.62
N PRO A 7 4.73 4.15 -12.79
CA PRO A 7 4.50 4.95 -13.99
C PRO A 7 3.05 4.90 -14.47
N LEU A 8 2.32 3.79 -14.25
CA LEU A 8 0.90 3.67 -14.60
C LEU A 8 0.01 4.57 -13.74
N ALA A 9 0.42 4.85 -12.51
CA ALA A 9 -0.23 5.78 -11.60
C ALA A 9 0.31 7.22 -11.72
N GLY A 10 1.20 7.50 -12.69
CA GLY A 10 1.82 8.81 -12.86
C GLY A 10 2.83 9.18 -11.76
N ILE A 11 3.36 8.19 -11.06
CA ILE A 11 4.33 8.36 -9.96
C ILE A 11 5.74 8.20 -10.51
N GLU A 12 6.55 9.24 -10.37
CA GLU A 12 7.97 9.21 -10.69
C GLU A 12 8.77 8.70 -9.49
N LEU A 13 9.64 7.70 -9.73
CA LEU A 13 10.48 7.09 -8.69
C LEU A 13 11.95 7.52 -8.79
N THR A 14 12.34 8.21 -9.87
CA THR A 14 13.72 8.63 -10.08
C THR A 14 14.16 9.61 -9.00
N GLY A 15 15.23 9.26 -8.27
CA GLY A 15 15.77 10.07 -7.19
C GLY A 15 15.02 9.95 -5.86
N SER A 16 14.01 9.07 -5.77
CA SER A 16 13.35 8.74 -4.51
C SER A 16 14.29 8.06 -3.52
N LEU A 17 13.95 8.15 -2.23
CA LEU A 17 14.61 7.36 -1.19
C LEU A 17 14.43 5.87 -1.50
N THR A 18 15.54 5.13 -1.58
CA THR A 18 15.53 3.69 -1.81
C THR A 18 16.06 2.94 -0.59
N GLU A 19 15.38 1.87 -0.19
CA GLU A 19 15.78 1.03 0.93
C GLU A 19 15.62 -0.46 0.61
N GLU A 20 16.45 -1.30 1.24
CA GLU A 20 16.33 -2.76 1.22
C GLU A 20 15.64 -3.25 2.49
N PHE A 21 14.64 -4.12 2.36
CA PHE A 21 13.92 -4.68 3.49
C PHE A 21 13.29 -6.04 3.15
N PHE A 22 12.67 -6.68 4.14
CA PHE A 22 12.05 -8.00 3.99
C PHE A 22 10.53 -7.90 4.02
N ILE A 23 9.86 -8.58 3.08
CA ILE A 23 8.39 -8.71 3.04
C ILE A 23 8.03 -10.18 2.84
N GLY A 24 7.30 -10.77 3.79
CA GLY A 24 6.89 -12.18 3.68
C GLY A 24 8.06 -13.15 3.54
N GLY A 25 9.20 -12.87 4.17
CA GLY A 25 10.40 -13.72 4.12
C GLY A 25 11.31 -13.51 2.90
N LEU A 26 10.95 -12.62 1.97
CA LEU A 26 11.75 -12.28 0.79
C LEU A 26 12.39 -10.90 0.94
N LYS A 27 13.67 -10.78 0.57
CA LYS A 27 14.36 -9.49 0.50
C LYS A 27 13.95 -8.77 -0.78
N THR A 28 13.66 -7.48 -0.68
CA THR A 28 13.33 -6.60 -1.81
C THR A 28 13.98 -5.23 -1.65
N THR A 29 14.05 -4.47 -2.74
CA THR A 29 14.45 -3.06 -2.75
C THR A 29 13.23 -2.24 -3.10
N GLY A 30 12.88 -1.26 -2.26
CA GLY A 30 11.76 -0.35 -2.48
C GLY A 30 12.24 1.08 -2.71
N ALA A 31 11.59 1.81 -3.62
CA ALA A 31 11.62 3.26 -3.72
C ALA A 31 10.38 3.86 -3.05
N LEU A 32 10.56 4.87 -2.20
CA LEU A 32 9.49 5.53 -1.47
C LEU A 32 8.86 6.65 -2.32
N ALA A 33 7.53 6.68 -2.37
CA ALA A 33 6.77 7.83 -2.86
C ALA A 33 5.63 8.15 -1.90
N ARG A 34 5.24 9.42 -1.82
CA ARG A 34 3.97 9.80 -1.19
C ARG A 34 2.88 9.77 -2.24
N VAL A 35 1.77 9.09 -1.92
CA VAL A 35 0.68 8.83 -2.84
C VAL A 35 -0.63 9.11 -2.13
N ASN A 36 -1.53 9.83 -2.81
CA ASN A 36 -2.92 9.90 -2.37
C ASN A 36 -3.62 8.58 -2.72
N LEU A 37 -3.90 7.78 -1.70
CA LEU A 37 -4.66 6.55 -1.81
C LEU A 37 -6.14 6.85 -1.63
N THR A 38 -6.97 6.13 -2.36
CA THR A 38 -8.42 6.25 -2.31
C THR A 38 -9.03 4.85 -2.20
N VAL A 39 -9.95 4.67 -1.26
CA VAL A 39 -10.80 3.49 -1.17
C VAL A 39 -12.25 3.92 -1.38
N THR A 40 -13.01 3.09 -2.09
CA THR A 40 -14.42 3.35 -2.37
C THR A 40 -15.20 2.04 -2.43
N ASP A 41 -16.45 2.07 -2.00
CA ASP A 41 -17.38 0.93 -2.00
C ASP A 41 -18.64 1.22 -2.86
N ASP A 42 -18.47 2.01 -3.93
CA ASP A 42 -19.53 2.57 -4.80
C ASP A 42 -20.47 3.57 -4.13
N THR A 43 -20.55 3.59 -2.79
CA THR A 43 -21.41 4.51 -2.04
C THR A 43 -20.63 5.65 -1.38
N ASP A 44 -19.46 5.34 -0.83
CA ASP A 44 -18.61 6.29 -0.14
C ASP A 44 -17.18 6.27 -0.73
N GLU A 45 -16.45 7.35 -0.50
CA GLU A 45 -15.05 7.48 -0.86
C GLU A 45 -14.27 8.01 0.35
N PHE A 46 -13.12 7.38 0.64
CA PHE A 46 -12.16 7.89 1.61
C PHE A 46 -10.77 7.95 1.00
N SER A 47 -10.18 9.15 1.05
CA SER A 47 -8.86 9.44 0.48
C SER A 47 -7.88 9.89 1.57
N TRP A 48 -6.64 9.42 1.50
CA TRP A 48 -5.57 9.81 2.42
C TRP A 48 -4.21 9.80 1.73
N ASP A 49 -3.32 10.67 2.18
CA ASP A 49 -1.93 10.70 1.71
C ASP A 49 -1.08 9.72 2.52
N ALA A 50 -0.41 8.80 1.83
CA ALA A 50 0.36 7.73 2.46
C ALA A 50 1.76 7.57 1.84
N PRO A 51 2.77 7.25 2.66
CA PRO A 51 4.03 6.70 2.16
C PRO A 51 3.79 5.29 1.57
N VAL A 52 4.20 5.08 0.31
CA VAL A 52 4.10 3.80 -0.39
C VAL A 52 5.46 3.40 -0.92
N TRP A 53 5.87 2.18 -0.59
CA TRP A 53 7.06 1.55 -1.16
C TRP A 53 6.73 0.84 -2.46
N PHE A 54 7.39 1.25 -3.54
CA PHE A 54 7.35 0.63 -4.86
C PHE A 54 8.60 -0.24 -5.03
N CYS A 55 8.44 -1.56 -5.03
CA CYS A 55 9.53 -2.51 -4.87
C CYS A 55 9.78 -3.33 -6.13
N GLU A 56 11.05 -3.70 -6.31
CA GLU A 56 11.55 -4.55 -7.38
C GLU A 56 12.56 -5.56 -6.78
N PRO A 57 12.27 -6.87 -6.77
CA PRO A 57 11.03 -7.51 -7.21
C PRO A 57 9.88 -7.35 -6.21
N TRP A 58 8.62 -7.40 -6.69
CA TRP A 58 7.44 -7.51 -5.84
C TRP A 58 6.92 -8.95 -5.81
N PRO A 59 7.10 -9.69 -4.69
CA PRO A 59 6.84 -11.12 -4.67
C PRO A 59 5.39 -11.51 -4.38
N HIS A 60 4.49 -10.55 -4.15
CA HIS A 60 3.15 -10.81 -3.63
C HIS A 60 2.05 -10.42 -4.64
N PRO A 61 0.94 -11.19 -4.75
CA PRO A 61 -0.19 -10.83 -5.61
C PRO A 61 -1.08 -9.71 -5.04
N PHE A 62 -0.78 -9.19 -3.84
CA PHE A 62 -1.50 -8.09 -3.21
C PHE A 62 -0.65 -6.82 -3.13
N GLY A 63 -1.29 -5.67 -3.25
CA GLY A 63 -0.68 -4.36 -2.99
C GLY A 63 -0.74 -4.04 -1.50
N LEU A 64 0.35 -3.53 -0.94
CA LEU A 64 0.30 -2.94 0.39
C LEU A 64 -0.36 -1.56 0.26
N ALA A 65 -1.53 -1.38 0.86
CA ALA A 65 -2.28 -0.12 0.88
C ALA A 65 -1.61 0.94 1.78
N GLY A 66 -0.31 1.19 1.59
CA GLY A 66 0.48 2.08 2.45
C GLY A 66 0.53 1.56 3.90
N LEU A 67 1.15 0.38 4.12
CA LEU A 67 1.24 -0.26 5.46
C LEU A 67 1.58 0.72 6.57
N GLU A 68 2.48 1.65 6.29
CA GLU A 68 2.75 2.76 7.19
C GLU A 68 1.61 3.78 7.09
N GLY A 69 0.73 3.73 8.08
CA GLY A 69 -0.37 4.67 8.24
C GLY A 69 -1.75 4.11 7.91
N PHE A 70 -1.87 3.01 7.16
CA PHE A 70 -3.18 2.41 6.88
C PHE A 70 -4.03 2.18 8.15
N LEU A 71 -3.43 1.55 9.17
CA LEU A 71 -4.11 1.29 10.45
C LEU A 71 -4.32 2.55 11.32
N HIS A 72 -3.75 3.70 10.95
CA HIS A 72 -4.11 4.98 11.57
C HIS A 72 -5.46 5.49 11.05
N TYR A 73 -5.72 5.29 9.76
CA TYR A 73 -6.92 5.79 9.09
C TYR A 73 -8.10 4.84 9.15
N PHE A 74 -7.87 3.54 9.38
CA PHE A 74 -8.93 2.54 9.37
C PHE A 74 -8.96 1.70 10.63
N LEU A 75 -10.17 1.43 11.14
CA LEU A 75 -10.44 0.27 11.97
C LEU A 75 -10.52 -0.95 11.05
N VAL A 76 -9.72 -1.98 11.31
CA VAL A 76 -9.66 -3.20 10.50
C VAL A 76 -10.17 -4.39 11.29
N THR A 77 -11.17 -5.09 10.75
CA THR A 77 -11.68 -6.34 11.30
C THR A 77 -11.26 -7.49 10.39
N ILE A 78 -10.53 -8.47 10.94
CA ILE A 78 -10.04 -9.62 10.18
C ILE A 78 -10.74 -10.89 10.67
N ARG A 79 -11.43 -11.58 9.75
CA ARG A 79 -11.99 -12.92 9.98
C ARG A 79 -11.10 -13.94 9.27
N ALA A 80 -10.03 -14.35 9.96
CA ALA A 80 -8.98 -15.16 9.38
C ALA A 80 -9.45 -16.55 8.88
N TYR A 81 -10.45 -17.16 9.52
CA TYR A 81 -10.97 -18.47 9.09
C TYR A 81 -11.61 -18.42 7.69
N ASP A 82 -12.26 -17.31 7.36
CA ASP A 82 -12.98 -17.11 6.09
C ASP A 82 -12.20 -16.20 5.13
N GLU A 83 -10.93 -15.90 5.45
CA GLU A 83 -10.03 -15.04 4.67
C GLU A 83 -10.65 -13.68 4.30
N TYR A 84 -11.50 -13.15 5.19
CA TYR A 84 -12.21 -11.90 5.00
C TYR A 84 -11.62 -10.77 5.84
N LEU A 85 -11.62 -9.55 5.28
CA LEU A 85 -11.21 -8.32 5.93
C LEU A 85 -12.25 -7.24 5.66
N ASP A 86 -12.60 -6.52 6.72
CA ASP A 86 -13.46 -5.33 6.68
C ASP A 86 -12.68 -4.11 7.16
N ILE A 87 -12.98 -2.94 6.60
CA ILE A 87 -12.36 -1.67 6.99
C ILE A 87 -13.40 -0.57 7.17
N GLU A 88 -13.23 0.21 8.24
CA GLU A 88 -14.05 1.39 8.51
C GLU A 88 -13.13 2.60 8.70
N PRO A 89 -13.32 3.73 7.98
CA PRO A 89 -12.56 4.95 8.23
C PRO A 89 -12.74 5.42 9.67
N ARG A 90 -11.63 5.84 10.31
CA ARG A 90 -11.69 6.50 11.62
C ARG A 90 -12.09 7.97 11.47
N PRO A 91 -12.91 8.51 12.39
CA PRO A 91 -13.21 9.94 12.44
C PRO A 91 -11.99 10.80 12.77
#